data_AF-A0A352R1P1-F1
#
_entry.id   AF-A0A352R1P1-F1
#
_cell.length_a   1.000
_cell.length_b   1.000
_cell.length_c   1.000
_cell.angle_alpha   90.00
_cell.angle_beta   90.00
_cell.angle_gamma   90.00
#
_symmetry.space_group_name_H-M   'P 1'
#
loop_
_entity.id
_entity.type
_entity.pdbx_description
1 polymer ?
#
loop_
_entity_poly.entity_id
_entity_poly.type
_entity_poly.pdbx_seq_one_letter_code
_entity_poly.pdbx_strand_id
1 'polypeptide(L)'
;MNESFRIAQKLGLMFKPSDSLPKDMQAWAISQLHAPSPALGQPHKFATIAPWPEHLQPSLKKRAHMWRVYRENKKKERERKDGQDTQIAKEANRRNNLMRDKDELKFAHRNVYGDDQ
;
A
#
# COMPACT_ATOMS: atom_id res chain seq x y z
N MET A 1 23.59 -8.29 -23.74
CA MET A 1 22.29 -7.82 -23.17
C MET A 1 21.53 -7.15 -24.31
N ASN A 2 20.33 -7.64 -24.66
CA ASN A 2 19.58 -7.16 -25.82
C ASN A 2 19.18 -5.68 -25.64
N GLU A 3 19.38 -4.84 -26.67
CA GLU A 3 19.03 -3.40 -26.62
C GLU A 3 17.57 -3.17 -26.24
N SER A 4 16.68 -4.07 -26.67
CA SER A 4 15.26 -4.04 -26.35
C SER A 4 14.99 -4.13 -24.84
N PHE A 5 15.75 -4.96 -24.13
CA PHE A 5 15.68 -5.06 -22.68
C PHE A 5 16.15 -3.77 -21.99
N ARG A 6 17.20 -3.13 -22.52
CA ARG A 6 17.76 -1.89 -21.97
C ARG A 6 16.82 -0.71 -22.16
N ILE A 7 16.15 -0.62 -23.31
CA ILE A 7 15.16 0.43 -23.60
C ILE A 7 13.94 0.29 -22.69
N ALA A 8 13.40 -0.93 -22.54
CA ALA A 8 12.26 -1.20 -21.69
C ALA A 8 12.55 -0.86 -20.22
N GLN A 9 13.71 -1.29 -19.70
CA GLN A 9 14.14 -0.98 -18.33
C GLN A 9 14.26 0.53 -18.07
N LYS A 10 14.74 1.31 -19.05
CA LYS A 10 14.83 2.78 -18.94
C LYS A 10 13.48 3.48 -18.98
N LEU A 11 12.48 2.89 -19.65
CA LEU A 11 11.12 3.42 -19.73
C LEU A 11 10.22 2.95 -18.57
N GLY A 12 10.75 2.14 -17.64
CA GLY A 12 9.97 1.58 -16.52
C GLY A 12 9.00 0.47 -16.94
N LEU A 13 9.10 -0.03 -18.18
CA LEU A 13 8.31 -1.13 -18.70
C LEU A 13 9.16 -2.41 -18.62
N MET A 14 8.73 -3.43 -17.89
CA MET A 14 9.49 -4.67 -17.74
C MET A 14 8.83 -5.82 -18.49
N PHE A 15 9.68 -6.63 -19.14
CA PHE A 15 9.30 -7.93 -19.71
C PHE A 15 9.59 -9.05 -18.70
N LYS A 16 8.73 -10.06 -18.64
CA LYS A 16 9.06 -11.30 -17.91
C LYS A 16 10.08 -12.10 -18.70
N PRO A 17 10.88 -12.97 -18.05
CA PRO A 17 11.86 -13.83 -18.74
C PRO A 17 11.27 -14.73 -19.84
N SER A 18 9.98 -15.07 -19.73
CA SER A 18 9.23 -15.88 -20.68
C SER A 18 8.63 -15.10 -21.85
N ASP A 19 8.65 -13.77 -21.83
CA ASP A 19 7.96 -12.96 -22.81
C ASP A 19 8.76 -12.88 -24.11
N SER A 20 8.07 -13.02 -25.25
CA SER A 20 8.68 -12.77 -26.55
C SER A 20 8.94 -11.27 -26.71
N LEU A 21 10.19 -10.89 -26.98
CA LEU A 21 10.55 -9.49 -27.19
C LEU A 21 9.99 -8.96 -28.51
N PRO A 22 9.43 -7.74 -28.52
CA PRO A 22 9.03 -7.08 -29.77
C PRO A 22 10.24 -6.89 -30.70
N LYS A 23 10.03 -7.11 -32.00
CA LYS A 23 11.06 -6.82 -33.01
C LYS A 23 11.25 -5.31 -33.21
N ASP A 24 10.18 -4.53 -33.08
CA ASP A 24 10.20 -3.06 -33.11
C ASP A 24 9.81 -2.51 -31.73
N MET A 25 10.81 -2.09 -30.99
CA MET A 25 10.64 -1.55 -29.64
C MET A 25 10.05 -0.15 -29.61
N GLN A 26 10.25 0.64 -30.66
CA GLN A 26 9.76 2.02 -30.71
C GLN A 26 8.26 2.04 -30.98
N ALA A 27 7.80 1.27 -31.97
CA ALA A 27 6.37 1.08 -32.23
C ALA A 27 5.66 0.43 -31.03
N TRP A 28 6.31 -0.55 -30.39
CA TRP A 28 5.78 -1.17 -29.18
C TRP A 28 5.65 -0.17 -28.03
N ALA A 29 6.68 0.63 -27.73
CA ALA A 29 6.62 1.62 -26.65
C ALA A 29 5.52 2.68 -26.88
N ILE A 30 5.35 3.14 -28.13
CA ILE A 30 4.27 4.06 -28.49
C ILE A 30 2.89 3.40 -28.27
N SER A 31 2.73 2.11 -28.61
CA SER A 31 1.49 1.40 -28.33
C SER A 31 1.20 1.27 -26.83
N GLN A 32 2.22 1.18 -25.97
CA GLN A 32 2.05 1.15 -24.52
C GLN A 32 1.60 2.51 -23.95
N LEU A 33 1.93 3.64 -24.57
CA LEU A 33 1.46 4.96 -24.14
C LEU A 33 -0.06 5.15 -24.33
N HIS A 34 -0.62 4.48 -25.33
CA HIS A 34 -2.05 4.51 -25.65
C HIS A 34 -2.80 3.28 -25.12
N ALA A 35 -2.07 2.27 -24.64
CA ALA A 35 -2.68 1.11 -24.03
C ALA A 35 -3.42 1.54 -22.75
N PRO A 36 -4.64 1.05 -22.52
CA PRO A 36 -5.28 1.25 -21.23
C PRO A 36 -4.35 0.66 -20.17
N SER A 37 -3.96 1.48 -19.19
CA SER A 37 -3.21 0.99 -18.04
C SER A 37 -4.00 -0.18 -17.46
N PRO A 38 -3.38 -1.37 -17.27
CA PRO A 38 -4.08 -2.47 -16.65
C PRO A 38 -4.56 -1.96 -15.29
N ALA A 39 -5.87 -1.77 -15.18
CA ALA A 39 -6.46 -1.31 -13.95
C ALA A 39 -6.03 -2.33 -12.89
N LEU A 40 -5.24 -1.89 -11.91
CA LEU A 40 -4.91 -2.70 -10.74
C LEU A 40 -6.14 -2.83 -9.81
N GLY A 41 -7.32 -2.95 -10.41
CA GLY A 41 -8.65 -3.05 -9.80
C GLY A 41 -9.43 -4.18 -10.45
N GLN A 42 -10.61 -4.50 -9.90
CA GLN A 42 -11.34 -5.71 -10.27
C GLN A 42 -11.55 -5.82 -11.81
N PRO A 43 -11.36 -7.03 -12.39
CA PRO A 43 -11.15 -7.19 -13.83
C PRO A 43 -12.39 -7.00 -14.73
N HIS A 44 -13.53 -6.54 -14.20
CA HIS A 44 -14.81 -6.52 -14.91
C HIS A 44 -15.65 -5.28 -14.55
N LYS A 45 -16.38 -4.73 -15.53
CA LYS A 45 -17.21 -3.52 -15.38
C LYS A 45 -18.33 -3.61 -14.34
N PHE A 46 -18.68 -4.83 -13.89
CA PHE A 46 -19.73 -5.10 -12.89
C PHE A 46 -19.18 -5.33 -11.48
N ALA A 47 -17.86 -5.20 -11.32
CA ALA A 47 -17.19 -5.21 -10.03
C ALA A 47 -17.83 -4.21 -9.06
N THR A 48 -18.45 -4.71 -7.99
CA THR A 48 -18.97 -3.85 -6.93
C THR A 48 -17.81 -3.38 -6.07
N ILE A 49 -17.53 -2.08 -6.12
CA ILE A 49 -16.60 -1.44 -5.19
C ILE A 49 -17.26 -1.46 -3.82
N ALA A 50 -16.60 -2.06 -2.83
CA ALA A 50 -17.11 -2.10 -1.47
C ALA A 50 -16.54 -0.94 -0.65
N PRO A 51 -17.24 -0.44 0.38
CA PRO A 51 -16.61 0.47 1.34
C PRO A 51 -15.51 -0.26 2.12
N TRP A 52 -14.50 0.48 2.59
CA TRP A 52 -13.50 -0.08 3.49
C TRP A 52 -14.17 -0.62 4.78
N PRO A 53 -13.78 -1.79 5.31
CA PRO A 53 -14.49 -2.39 6.44
C PRO A 53 -14.53 -1.47 7.67
N GLU A 54 -15.73 -1.18 8.19
CA GLU A 54 -15.92 -0.22 9.30
C GLU A 54 -15.12 -0.59 10.56
N HIS A 55 -15.02 -1.89 10.87
CA HIS A 55 -14.26 -2.36 12.04
C HIS A 55 -12.75 -2.08 11.93
N LEU A 56 -12.23 -1.86 10.72
CA LEU A 56 -10.86 -1.45 10.45
C LEU A 56 -10.68 0.08 10.41
N GLN A 57 -11.76 0.85 10.54
CA GLN A 57 -11.78 2.31 10.47
C GLN A 57 -12.31 2.91 11.79
N PRO A 58 -11.42 3.12 12.79
CA PRO A 58 -11.82 3.71 14.06
C PRO A 58 -12.35 5.15 13.85
N SER A 59 -13.38 5.53 14.63
CA SER A 59 -13.85 6.91 14.67
C SER A 59 -12.75 7.90 15.07
N LEU A 60 -12.90 9.18 14.72
CA LEU A 60 -11.91 10.22 15.08
C LEU A 60 -11.65 10.27 16.60
N LYS A 61 -12.70 10.13 17.41
CA LYS A 61 -12.58 10.04 18.87
C LYS A 61 -11.74 8.84 19.30
N LYS A 62 -11.94 7.68 18.69
CA LYS A 62 -11.16 6.47 18.97
C LYS A 62 -9.71 6.62 18.52
N ARG A 63 -9.44 7.21 17.34
CA ARG A 63 -8.07 7.52 16.88
C ARG A 63 -7.35 8.47 17.81
N ALA A 64 -8.02 9.52 18.29
CA ALA A 64 -7.45 10.46 19.26
C ALA A 64 -7.09 9.76 20.58
N HIS A 65 -7.95 8.85 21.06
CA HIS A 65 -7.67 8.04 22.24
C HIS A 65 -6.48 7.10 22.04
N MET A 66 -6.44 6.37 20.92
CA MET A 66 -5.30 5.49 20.56
C MET A 66 -3.99 6.29 20.53
N TRP A 67 -3.98 7.47 19.90
CA TRP A 67 -2.79 8.32 19.86
C TRP A 67 -2.34 8.78 21.25
N ARG A 68 -3.27 9.11 22.14
CA ARG A 68 -2.96 9.46 23.52
C ARG A 68 -2.30 8.30 24.27
N VAL A 69 -2.88 7.10 24.19
CA VAL A 69 -2.33 5.88 24.80
C VAL A 69 -0.94 5.58 24.25
N TYR A 70 -0.75 5.73 22.93
CA TYR A 70 0.56 5.56 22.30
C TYR A 70 1.62 6.48 22.92
N ARG A 71 1.31 7.78 23.08
CA ARG A 71 2.24 8.76 23.67
C ARG A 71 2.50 8.49 25.15
N GLU A 72 1.48 8.11 25.92
CA GLU A 72 1.63 7.74 27.32
C GLU A 72 2.57 6.54 27.48
N ASN A 73 2.40 5.50 26.66
CA ASN A 73 3.28 4.33 26.65
C ASN A 73 4.71 4.68 26.18
N LYS A 74 4.86 5.56 25.17
CA LYS A 74 6.19 6.08 24.77
C LYS A 74 6.87 6.86 25.89
N LYS A 75 6.12 7.58 26.72
CA LYS A 75 6.67 8.26 27.90
C LYS A 75 7.15 7.24 28.94
N LYS A 76 6.33 6.24 29.24
CA LYS A 76 6.70 5.13 30.15
C LYS A 76 7.91 4.34 29.64
N GLU A 77 8.01 4.09 28.34
CA GLU A 77 9.18 3.48 27.70
C GLU A 77 10.46 4.29 27.98
N ARG A 78 10.42 5.61 27.79
CA ARG A 78 11.57 6.50 28.03
C ARG A 78 11.98 6.52 29.50
N GLU A 79 10.99 6.44 30.38
CA GLU A 79 11.18 6.39 31.84
C GLU A 79 11.49 4.98 32.37
N ARG A 80 11.50 3.96 31.50
CA ARG A 80 11.66 2.53 31.87
C ARG A 80 10.68 2.06 32.95
N LYS A 81 9.41 2.44 32.81
CA LYS A 81 8.32 2.08 33.72
C LYS A 81 7.37 1.08 33.09
N ASP A 82 6.69 0.31 33.95
CA ASP A 82 5.60 -0.60 33.60
C ASP A 82 5.96 -1.61 32.47
N GLY A 83 7.24 -2.00 32.35
CA GLY A 83 7.73 -2.92 31.32
C GLY A 83 7.57 -2.43 29.87
N GLN A 84 7.30 -1.13 29.67
CA GLN A 84 7.10 -0.53 28.34
C GLN A 84 8.40 -0.37 27.54
N ASP A 85 9.54 -0.60 28.18
CA ASP A 85 10.87 -0.59 27.58
C ASP A 85 11.23 -1.90 26.86
N THR A 86 10.46 -2.99 27.07
CA THR A 86 10.63 -4.26 26.36
C THR A 86 10.26 -4.14 24.87
N GLN A 87 10.92 -4.92 23.99
CA GLN A 87 10.59 -4.89 22.56
C GLN A 87 9.13 -5.31 22.29
N ILE A 88 8.63 -6.32 23.01
CA ILE A 88 7.25 -6.80 22.89
C ILE A 88 6.26 -5.68 23.19
N ALA A 89 6.48 -4.91 24.27
CA ALA A 89 5.60 -3.79 24.61
C ALA A 89 5.64 -2.67 23.56
N LYS A 90 6.82 -2.37 22.99
CA LYS A 90 6.97 -1.38 21.91
C LYS A 90 6.22 -1.80 20.65
N GLU A 91 6.33 -3.06 20.25
CA GLU A 91 5.64 -3.61 19.10
C GLU A 91 4.13 -3.63 19.31
N ALA A 92 3.66 -4.09 20.47
CA ALA A 92 2.25 -4.08 20.82
C ALA A 92 1.69 -2.66 20.82
N ASN A 93 2.41 -1.69 21.36
CA ASN A 93 1.99 -0.29 21.37
C ASN A 93 1.90 0.30 19.95
N ARG A 94 2.85 -0.01 19.06
CA ARG A 94 2.79 0.39 17.65
C ARG A 94 1.60 -0.25 16.94
N ARG A 95 1.48 -1.58 17.01
CA ARG A 95 0.44 -2.36 16.33
C ARG A 95 -0.97 -1.98 16.76
N ASN A 96 -1.16 -1.73 18.06
CA ASN A 96 -2.50 -1.50 18.61
C ASN A 96 -2.93 -0.04 18.56
N ASN A 97 -1.99 0.91 18.62
CA ASN A 97 -2.31 2.33 18.79
C ASN A 97 -1.91 3.23 17.62
N LEU A 98 -1.13 2.74 16.65
CA LEU A 98 -0.88 3.44 15.39
C LEU A 98 -1.75 2.89 14.26
N MET A 99 -2.17 3.79 13.37
CA MET A 99 -2.97 3.44 12.20
C MET A 99 -2.17 3.42 10.90
N ARG A 100 -0.88 3.77 10.93
CA ARG A 100 -0.03 3.92 9.74
C ARG A 100 -0.15 2.74 8.79
N ASP A 101 0.16 1.53 9.24
CA ASP A 101 0.18 0.33 8.39
C ASP A 101 -1.22 0.00 7.85
N LYS A 102 -2.28 0.27 8.63
CA LYS A 102 -3.66 0.07 8.20
C LYS A 102 -4.12 1.13 7.18
N ASP A 103 -3.68 2.37 7.35
CA ASP A 103 -3.95 3.48 6.44
C ASP A 103 -3.19 3.25 5.11
N GLU A 104 -1.95 2.77 5.16
CA GLU A 104 -1.16 2.35 4.00
C GLU A 104 -1.82 1.17 3.26
N LEU A 105 -2.32 0.16 4.00
CA LEU A 105 -3.05 -0.97 3.44
C LEU A 105 -4.38 -0.53 2.78
N LYS A 106 -5.13 0.36 3.42
CA LYS A 106 -6.34 0.96 2.85
C LYS A 106 -6.04 1.66 1.53
N PHE A 107 -4.97 2.46 1.49
CA PHE A 107 -4.55 3.14 0.28
C PHE A 107 -4.15 2.16 -0.83
N ALA A 108 -3.40 1.11 -0.51
CA ALA A 108 -3.00 0.09 -1.48
C ALA A 108 -4.20 -0.67 -2.08
N HIS A 109 -5.28 -0.83 -1.31
CA HIS A 109 -6.50 -1.51 -1.75
C HIS A 109 -7.60 -0.58 -2.26
N ARG A 110 -7.32 0.70 -2.55
CA ARG A 110 -8.30 1.66 -3.08
C ARG A 110 -9.03 1.18 -4.34
N ASN A 111 -8.39 0.33 -5.14
CA ASN A 111 -8.98 -0.20 -6.38
C ASN A 111 -10.02 -1.31 -6.13
N VAL A 112 -10.13 -1.78 -4.87
CA VAL A 112 -11.12 -2.75 -4.38
C VAL A 112 -12.09 -2.06 -3.42
N TYR A 113 -11.58 -1.15 -2.58
CA TYR A 113 -12.32 -0.45 -1.52
C TYR A 113 -12.23 1.07 -1.66
N GLY A 114 -12.73 1.61 -2.76
CA GLY A 114 -12.60 3.03 -3.13
C GLY A 114 -13.87 3.85 -3.08
N ASP A 115 -14.98 3.30 -2.59
CA ASP A 115 -16.29 3.98 -2.57
C ASP A 115 -16.33 5.13 -1.52
N ASP A 116 -15.40 5.12 -0.57
CA ASP A 116 -15.33 6.06 0.55
C ASP A 116 -14.16 7.08 0.44
N GLN A 117 -13.51 7.18 -0.73
CA GLN A 117 -12.46 8.18 -1.03
C GLN A 117 -13.00 9.33 -1.87
#